data_AF-A0AAV8VP79-F1
#
_entry.id   AF-A0AAV8VP79-F1
#
_cell.length_a   1.000
_cell.length_b   1.000
_cell.length_c   1.000
_cell.angle_alpha   90.00
_cell.angle_beta   90.00
_cell.angle_gamma   90.00
#
_symmetry.space_group_name_H-M   'P 1'
#
loop_
_entity.id
_entity.type
_entity.pdbx_description
1 polymer ?
#
loop_
_entity_poly.entity_id
_entity_poly.type
_entity_poly.pdbx_seq_one_letter_code
_entity_poly.pdbx_strand_id
1 'polypeptide(L)'
;MPQDFLYGMEVIRHAPPFLFLFSDLRVINDMYDKFRTFLNTSLAQNNSVLSVVDERETRMNYIISDILDDANNNVHKIIANIFKLVFTRDENENLMSSVFDIISNTDYFCKYYTQSPQQVFYNLYNQIALADLKGYIMLQFSYLARRLEEKGNHTNASLLIRKEYEARTNNTMLTIISIMKVTSSKIWRCDPKRHIKGRTYDELTALLQGHVENEVDMNSKGTCRANCAAYSYTESYGCYDSKSEYCTKRKPCNGKIINCKFVESHMKACISPLSSPRRYEYIEYKSGKVLGNKRHCSNNRNINSWFRWFVHCSYCLCLCDQQGSHSDRYFNLRPVMADTAKNRVVTGLRLVKHNRIIHIQIQEGKLLPYGYIDNSTIRWVPIDDYKITDNGIKNGIDFHTMNYINRTMYLDDLVINEAHHIITGVRFEYVDNHLRFEIYVSNFNFDNGTVLDGAYYIYGGQGFGKDAAQTTIPFFDTQPVAAYPALPLKGAGIYYKGKEGYGGFVAPKISTYDFSKYMQLDLPNSEPRIETEDEFPIVA
;
A
#
# COMPACT_ATOMS: atom_id res chain seq x y z
N MET A 1 10.91 -14.00 19.25
CA MET A 1 9.85 -14.86 19.84
C MET A 1 8.96 -15.30 18.69
N PRO A 2 8.80 -16.59 18.39
CA PRO A 2 7.74 -17.02 17.49
C PRO A 2 6.42 -16.84 18.26
N GLN A 3 5.68 -15.79 17.90
CA GLN A 3 4.44 -15.37 18.55
C GLN A 3 3.25 -16.02 17.83
N ASP A 4 3.17 -17.35 17.83
CA ASP A 4 2.16 -18.06 17.03
C ASP A 4 0.72 -17.70 17.45
N PHE A 5 0.49 -17.30 18.71
CA PHE A 5 -0.84 -16.88 19.18
C PHE A 5 -1.26 -15.47 18.73
N LEU A 6 -0.30 -14.58 18.41
CA LEU A 6 -0.58 -13.26 17.83
C LEU A 6 -0.53 -13.24 16.30
N TYR A 7 -0.62 -14.41 15.67
CA TYR A 7 -0.53 -14.52 14.23
C TYR A 7 -1.48 -13.52 13.54
N GLY A 8 -0.90 -12.72 12.65
CA GLY A 8 -1.61 -11.72 11.86
C GLY A 8 -1.77 -10.34 12.50
N MET A 9 -1.47 -10.14 13.78
CA MET A 9 -1.50 -8.80 14.41
C MET A 9 -0.12 -8.15 14.44
N GLU A 10 -0.01 -6.90 13.98
CA GLU A 10 1.21 -6.12 14.11
C GLU A 10 1.41 -5.66 15.56
N VAL A 11 2.58 -5.95 16.14
CA VAL A 11 2.86 -5.64 17.54
C VAL A 11 2.95 -4.13 17.72
N ILE A 12 2.01 -3.55 18.48
CA ILE A 12 1.91 -2.11 18.73
C ILE A 12 2.86 -1.70 19.86
N ARG A 13 4.17 -1.87 19.65
CA ARG A 13 5.21 -1.71 20.70
C ARG A 13 5.23 -0.34 21.38
N HIS A 14 4.63 0.66 20.74
CA HIS A 14 4.70 2.06 21.16
C HIS A 14 3.44 2.52 21.89
N ALA A 15 2.47 1.63 22.08
CA ALA A 15 1.37 1.81 23.01
C ALA A 15 1.72 1.05 24.29
N PRO A 16 2.16 1.71 25.38
CA PRO A 16 2.52 1.03 26.63
C PRO A 16 1.43 0.08 27.17
N PRO A 17 0.11 0.41 27.08
CA PRO A 17 -0.95 -0.52 27.47
C PRO A 17 -0.92 -1.88 26.75
N PHE A 18 -0.33 -1.94 25.55
CA PHE A 18 -0.23 -3.16 24.76
C PHE A 18 0.61 -4.23 25.46
N LEU A 19 1.62 -3.86 26.25
CA LEU A 19 2.43 -4.83 26.98
C LEU A 19 1.63 -5.57 28.06
N PHE A 20 0.72 -4.86 28.73
CA PHE A 20 -0.19 -5.46 29.71
C PHE A 20 -1.22 -6.36 29.01
N LEU A 21 -1.81 -5.88 27.91
CA LEU A 21 -2.71 -6.70 27.10
C LEU A 21 -2.01 -7.97 26.61
N PHE A 22 -0.77 -7.87 26.12
CA PHE A 22 0.01 -9.00 25.65
C PHE A 22 0.20 -10.06 26.75
N SER A 23 0.49 -9.61 27.97
CA SER A 23 0.63 -10.49 29.13
C SER A 23 -0.68 -11.23 29.41
N ASP A 24 -1.80 -10.52 29.48
CA ASP A 24 -3.10 -11.10 29.79
C ASP A 24 -3.58 -12.08 28.71
N LEU A 25 -3.42 -11.72 27.42
CA LEU A 25 -3.74 -12.60 26.29
C LEU A 25 -2.91 -13.89 26.34
N ARG A 26 -1.64 -13.80 26.72
CA ARG A 26 -0.77 -14.96 26.87
C ARG A 26 -1.25 -15.87 27.99
N VAL A 27 -1.64 -15.33 29.15
CA VAL A 27 -2.14 -16.16 30.26
C VAL A 27 -3.40 -16.92 29.85
N ILE A 28 -4.34 -16.27 29.15
CA ILE A 28 -5.53 -16.96 28.61
C ILE A 28 -5.14 -18.05 27.62
N ASN A 29 -4.19 -17.78 26.73
CA ASN A 29 -3.74 -18.78 25.77
C ASN A 29 -3.08 -19.98 26.44
N ASP A 30 -2.14 -19.74 27.36
CA ASP A 30 -1.41 -20.80 28.08
C ASP A 30 -2.39 -21.64 28.92
N MET A 31 -3.38 -21.01 29.56
CA MET A 31 -4.45 -21.72 30.28
C MET A 31 -5.33 -22.55 29.35
N TYR A 32 -5.67 -22.01 28.18
CA TYR A 32 -6.46 -22.73 27.19
C TYR A 32 -5.70 -23.94 26.61
N ASP A 33 -4.39 -23.83 26.40
CA ASP A 33 -3.56 -24.94 25.93
C ASP A 33 -3.46 -26.05 26.99
N LYS A 34 -3.35 -25.71 28.27
CA LYS A 34 -3.49 -26.68 29.37
C LYS A 34 -4.86 -27.35 29.37
N PHE A 35 -5.93 -26.57 29.28
CA PHE A 35 -7.31 -27.06 29.23
C PHE A 35 -7.53 -28.01 28.04
N ARG A 36 -7.02 -27.67 26.86
CA ARG A 36 -7.09 -28.52 25.67
C ARG A 36 -6.31 -29.82 25.84
N THR A 37 -5.14 -29.77 26.47
CA THR A 37 -4.32 -30.96 26.78
C THR A 37 -5.06 -31.89 27.73
N PHE A 38 -5.69 -31.34 28.77
CA PHE A 38 -6.58 -32.08 29.67
C PHE A 38 -7.74 -32.76 28.91
N LEU A 39 -8.47 -32.02 28.07
CA LEU A 39 -9.58 -32.57 27.28
C LEU A 39 -9.12 -33.71 26.36
N ASN A 40 -8.02 -33.49 25.62
CA ASN A 40 -7.49 -34.51 24.71
C ASN A 40 -7.07 -35.78 25.47
N THR A 41 -6.43 -35.63 26.63
CA THR A 41 -6.00 -36.77 27.45
C THR A 41 -7.18 -37.51 28.05
N SER A 42 -8.19 -36.78 28.53
CA SER A 42 -9.42 -37.36 29.11
C SER A 42 -10.26 -38.10 28.06
N LEU A 43 -10.33 -37.58 26.83
CA LEU A 43 -11.00 -38.24 25.70
C LEU A 43 -10.20 -39.42 25.14
N ALA A 44 -8.87 -39.40 25.25
CA ALA A 44 -7.99 -40.47 24.80
C ALA A 44 -7.91 -41.67 25.76
N GLN A 45 -8.62 -41.68 26.89
CA GLN A 45 -8.68 -42.80 27.84
C GLN A 45 -9.41 -44.07 27.31
N ASN A 46 -9.37 -44.30 25.99
CA ASN A 46 -9.37 -45.63 25.41
C ASN A 46 -7.98 -45.88 24.77
N ASN A 47 -7.13 -46.62 25.50
CA ASN A 47 -5.84 -47.25 25.12
C ASN A 47 -4.54 -46.66 25.73
N SER A 48 -4.17 -47.23 26.87
CA SER A 48 -2.83 -47.77 27.21
C SER A 48 -1.55 -46.91 27.11
N VAL A 49 -1.60 -45.58 27.03
CA VAL A 49 -0.39 -44.74 27.07
C VAL A 49 -0.49 -43.68 28.16
N LEU A 50 -0.49 -44.12 29.42
CA LEU A 50 -0.57 -43.24 30.60
C LEU A 50 0.67 -43.43 31.49
N SER A 51 1.88 -43.18 30.96
CA SER A 51 3.12 -43.32 31.76
C SER A 51 4.06 -42.11 31.73
N VAL A 52 3.68 -40.99 31.11
CA VAL A 52 4.55 -39.79 31.00
C VAL A 52 3.81 -38.45 31.22
N VAL A 53 2.51 -38.43 31.50
CA VAL A 53 1.74 -37.17 31.69
C VAL A 53 1.67 -36.82 33.18
N ASP A 54 1.94 -35.56 33.54
CA ASP A 54 1.86 -35.04 34.92
C ASP A 54 0.44 -35.26 35.51
N GLU A 55 0.35 -35.79 36.73
CA GLU A 55 -0.93 -35.99 37.43
C GLU A 55 -1.71 -34.66 37.59
N ARG A 56 -1.01 -33.51 37.62
CA ARG A 56 -1.65 -32.19 37.67
C ARG A 56 -2.36 -31.80 36.38
N GLU A 57 -1.86 -32.25 35.22
CA GLU A 57 -2.46 -31.96 33.90
C GLU A 57 -3.66 -32.86 33.57
N THR A 58 -3.89 -33.91 34.37
CA THR A 58 -4.90 -34.94 34.10
C THR A 58 -6.06 -34.95 35.09
N ARG A 59 -5.93 -34.29 36.25
CA ARG A 59 -7.02 -34.22 37.23
C ARG A 59 -7.86 -32.97 37.05
N MET A 60 -9.16 -33.20 36.83
CA MET A 60 -10.18 -32.17 36.62
C MET A 60 -10.18 -31.07 37.70
N ASN A 61 -10.06 -31.44 38.97
CA ASN A 61 -10.00 -30.49 40.10
C ASN A 61 -8.87 -29.45 39.99
N TYR A 62 -7.68 -29.83 39.51
CA TYR A 62 -6.58 -28.87 39.38
C TYR A 62 -6.85 -27.86 38.25
N ILE A 63 -7.37 -28.34 37.12
CA ILE A 63 -7.74 -27.47 35.99
C ILE A 63 -8.87 -26.51 36.38
N ILE A 64 -9.88 -26.99 37.11
CA ILE A 64 -10.97 -26.14 37.62
C ILE A 64 -10.41 -25.07 38.57
N SER A 65 -9.55 -25.46 39.51
CA SER A 65 -8.95 -24.53 40.47
C SER A 65 -8.09 -23.47 39.78
N ASP A 66 -7.27 -23.86 38.80
CA ASP A 66 -6.48 -22.93 37.99
C ASP A 66 -7.37 -21.95 37.22
N ILE A 67 -8.52 -22.40 36.70
CA ILE A 67 -9.46 -21.56 35.91
C ILE A 67 -10.26 -20.60 36.80
N LEU A 68 -10.82 -21.09 37.91
CA LEU A 68 -11.80 -20.35 38.74
C LEU A 68 -11.17 -19.69 39.96
N ASP A 69 -10.23 -20.36 40.60
CA ASP A 69 -9.84 -20.07 41.99
C ASP A 69 -8.42 -19.50 42.11
N ASP A 70 -7.63 -19.43 41.02
CA ASP A 70 -6.32 -18.78 41.05
C ASP A 70 -6.47 -17.30 41.48
N ALA A 71 -5.86 -16.97 42.63
CA ALA A 71 -5.97 -15.67 43.27
C ALA A 71 -5.48 -14.50 42.38
N ASN A 72 -4.51 -14.78 41.52
CA ASN A 72 -3.86 -13.79 40.66
C ASN A 72 -4.39 -13.87 39.22
N ASN A 73 -4.62 -15.08 38.72
CA ASN A 73 -4.77 -15.39 37.30
C ASN A 73 -6.05 -16.16 36.96
N ASN A 74 -7.10 -16.13 37.79
CA ASN A 74 -8.36 -16.74 37.37
C ASN A 74 -8.87 -16.10 36.07
N VAL A 75 -9.46 -16.94 35.21
CA VAL A 75 -9.78 -16.60 33.82
C VAL A 75 -10.76 -15.44 33.74
N HIS A 76 -11.77 -15.41 34.62
CA HIS A 76 -12.78 -14.36 34.62
C HIS A 76 -12.18 -12.97 34.90
N LYS A 77 -11.28 -12.87 35.90
CA LYS A 77 -10.58 -11.63 36.25
C LYS A 77 -9.65 -11.16 35.14
N ILE A 78 -8.93 -12.07 34.48
CA ILE A 78 -8.05 -11.72 33.35
C ILE A 78 -8.86 -11.16 32.19
N ILE A 79 -9.97 -11.81 31.83
CA ILE A 79 -10.88 -11.27 30.79
C ILE A 79 -11.35 -9.87 31.18
N ALA A 80 -11.86 -9.67 32.40
CA ALA A 80 -12.29 -8.36 32.86
C ALA A 80 -11.16 -7.30 32.76
N ASN A 81 -9.92 -7.67 33.09
CA ASN A 81 -8.75 -6.81 32.94
C ASN A 81 -8.44 -6.47 31.48
N ILE A 82 -8.52 -7.43 30.55
CA ILE A 82 -8.34 -7.20 29.10
C ILE A 82 -9.29 -6.10 28.63
N PHE A 83 -10.60 -6.25 28.89
CA PHE A 83 -11.59 -5.26 28.46
C PHE A 83 -11.41 -3.92 29.18
N LYS A 84 -10.98 -3.95 30.45
CA LYS A 84 -10.63 -2.73 31.19
C LYS A 84 -9.48 -1.95 30.54
N LEU A 85 -8.39 -2.65 30.22
CA LEU A 85 -7.19 -2.08 29.59
C LEU A 85 -7.48 -1.53 28.19
N VAL A 86 -8.33 -2.23 27.43
CA VAL A 86 -8.64 -1.85 26.05
C VAL A 86 -9.62 -0.68 26.01
N PHE A 87 -10.70 -0.72 26.81
CA PHE A 87 -11.85 0.18 26.63
C PHE A 87 -12.12 1.18 27.77
N THR A 88 -11.61 0.97 29.00
CA THR A 88 -12.13 1.70 30.19
C THR A 88 -11.06 2.28 31.13
N ARG A 89 -9.78 2.26 30.78
CA ARG A 89 -8.78 3.10 31.46
C ARG A 89 -9.08 4.57 31.12
N ASP A 90 -8.80 5.51 32.04
CA ASP A 90 -9.02 6.97 31.89
C ASP A 90 -8.88 7.40 30.43
N GLU A 91 -9.76 8.26 29.92
CA GLU A 91 -9.94 8.54 28.47
C GLU A 91 -8.64 8.78 27.68
N ASN A 92 -7.55 9.16 28.37
CA ASN A 92 -6.21 9.42 27.83
C ASN A 92 -5.15 8.30 28.02
N GLU A 93 -5.49 7.14 28.60
CA GLU A 93 -4.53 6.06 28.91
C GLU A 93 -4.95 4.64 28.46
N ASN A 94 -6.17 4.45 27.91
CA ASN A 94 -6.54 3.12 27.39
C ASN A 94 -5.82 2.79 26.08
N LEU A 95 -5.77 1.48 25.75
CA LEU A 95 -5.07 1.02 24.55
C LEU A 95 -5.66 1.63 23.28
N MET A 96 -6.98 1.76 23.19
CA MET A 96 -7.63 2.25 21.98
C MET A 96 -7.24 3.70 21.67
N SER A 97 -7.26 4.60 22.65
CA SER A 97 -6.78 5.98 22.51
C SER A 97 -5.30 6.02 22.11
N SER A 98 -4.46 5.21 22.76
CA SER A 98 -3.02 5.13 22.45
C SER A 98 -2.77 4.69 20.99
N VAL A 99 -3.53 3.70 20.51
CA VAL A 99 -3.47 3.26 19.11
C VAL A 99 -3.95 4.38 18.19
N PHE A 100 -5.03 5.08 18.55
CA PHE A 100 -5.58 6.18 17.78
C PHE A 100 -4.60 7.35 17.60
N ASP A 101 -3.84 7.68 18.65
CA ASP A 101 -2.80 8.71 18.60
C ASP A 101 -1.65 8.30 17.67
N ILE A 102 -1.24 7.03 17.73
CA ILE A 102 -0.18 6.47 16.89
C ILE A 102 -0.56 6.52 15.41
N ILE A 103 -1.78 6.08 15.05
CA ILE A 103 -2.24 6.06 13.66
C ILE A 103 -2.52 7.46 13.11
N SER A 104 -2.84 8.43 13.98
CA SER A 104 -3.05 9.83 13.58
C SER A 104 -1.76 10.49 13.11
N ASN A 105 -0.60 9.99 13.54
CA ASN A 105 0.70 10.41 13.03
C ASN A 105 1.07 9.64 11.74
N THR A 106 0.67 10.18 10.59
CA THR A 106 0.84 9.54 9.28
C THR A 106 2.29 9.20 8.92
N ASP A 107 3.26 10.08 9.22
CA ASP A 107 4.69 9.87 8.97
C ASP A 107 5.26 8.74 9.83
N TYR A 108 4.79 8.66 11.08
CA TYR A 108 5.17 7.59 11.97
C TYR A 108 4.56 6.26 11.50
N PHE A 109 3.27 6.25 11.16
CA PHE A 109 2.55 5.06 10.75
C PHE A 109 3.12 4.44 9.46
N CYS A 110 3.30 5.20 8.38
CA CYS A 110 3.82 4.62 7.12
C CYS A 110 5.27 4.13 7.18
N LYS A 111 6.01 4.48 8.25
CA LYS A 111 7.41 4.10 8.44
C LYS A 111 7.56 2.80 9.22
N TYR A 112 6.69 2.58 10.21
CA TYR A 112 6.84 1.47 11.16
C TYR A 112 5.77 0.40 11.05
N TYR A 113 4.65 0.68 10.38
CA TYR A 113 3.55 -0.26 10.22
C TYR A 113 3.45 -0.75 8.78
N THR A 114 3.07 -2.03 8.67
CA THR A 114 2.83 -2.72 7.41
C THR A 114 1.36 -3.06 7.23
N GLN A 115 0.52 -2.83 8.24
CA GLN A 115 -0.93 -2.93 8.17
C GLN A 115 -1.57 -1.56 7.92
N SER A 116 -2.80 -1.52 7.39
CA SER A 116 -3.58 -0.27 7.38
C SER A 116 -4.11 0.04 8.78
N PRO A 117 -4.42 1.31 9.13
CA PRO A 117 -5.00 1.64 10.44
C PRO A 117 -6.27 0.83 10.75
N GLN A 118 -7.14 0.66 9.76
CA GLN A 118 -8.34 -0.18 9.87
C GLN A 118 -7.99 -1.65 10.15
N GLN A 119 -6.96 -2.20 9.48
CA GLN A 119 -6.49 -3.57 9.69
C GLN A 119 -5.91 -3.78 11.10
N VAL A 120 -5.20 -2.79 11.66
CA VAL A 120 -4.67 -2.87 13.04
C VAL A 120 -5.80 -3.08 14.04
N PHE A 121 -6.90 -2.31 13.93
CA PHE A 121 -8.06 -2.47 14.82
C PHE A 121 -8.80 -3.79 14.62
N TYR A 122 -8.97 -4.21 13.36
CA TYR A 122 -9.60 -5.50 13.06
C TYR A 122 -8.81 -6.68 13.65
N ASN A 123 -7.48 -6.65 13.53
CA ASN A 123 -6.62 -7.68 14.09
C ASN A 123 -6.60 -7.65 15.62
N LEU A 124 -6.62 -6.46 16.22
CA LEU A 124 -6.75 -6.31 17.67
C LEU A 124 -8.08 -6.91 18.18
N TYR A 125 -9.19 -6.64 17.47
CA TYR A 125 -10.49 -7.23 17.76
C TYR A 125 -10.44 -8.76 17.71
N ASN A 126 -9.89 -9.34 16.63
CA ASN A 126 -9.80 -10.80 16.49
C ASN A 126 -9.04 -11.45 17.65
N GLN A 127 -7.97 -10.82 18.14
CA GLN A 127 -7.19 -11.32 19.27
C GLN A 127 -7.98 -11.26 20.58
N ILE A 128 -8.70 -10.16 20.82
CA ILE A 128 -9.53 -9.99 22.02
C ILE A 128 -10.74 -10.95 21.99
N ALA A 129 -11.43 -11.03 20.85
CA ALA A 129 -12.60 -11.90 20.67
C ALA A 129 -12.23 -13.38 20.84
N LEU A 130 -11.08 -13.81 20.31
CA LEU A 130 -10.60 -15.17 20.49
C LEU A 130 -10.25 -15.46 21.95
N ALA A 131 -9.64 -14.52 22.66
CA ALA A 131 -9.34 -14.68 24.08
C ALA A 131 -10.61 -14.74 24.94
N ASP A 132 -11.61 -13.88 24.68
CA ASP A 132 -12.90 -13.91 25.39
C ASP A 132 -13.64 -15.23 25.12
N LEU A 133 -13.62 -15.74 23.88
CA LEU A 133 -14.21 -17.04 23.54
C LEU A 133 -13.50 -18.20 24.25
N LYS A 134 -12.16 -18.26 24.23
CA LYS A 134 -11.38 -19.27 24.95
C LYS A 134 -11.72 -19.25 26.44
N GLY A 135 -11.74 -18.06 27.02
CA GLY A 135 -12.07 -17.85 28.42
C GLY A 135 -13.49 -18.27 28.78
N TYR A 136 -14.48 -17.89 27.96
CA TYR A 136 -15.87 -18.29 28.10
C TYR A 136 -16.02 -19.83 28.10
N ILE A 137 -15.41 -20.52 27.13
CA ILE A 137 -15.45 -21.98 27.04
C ILE A 137 -14.87 -22.63 28.31
N MET A 138 -13.71 -22.15 28.78
CA MET A 138 -13.07 -22.66 30.00
C MET A 138 -13.96 -22.43 31.24
N LEU A 139 -14.54 -21.24 31.38
CA LEU A 139 -15.42 -20.93 32.52
C LEU A 139 -16.70 -21.78 32.50
N GLN A 140 -17.34 -21.95 31.35
CA GLN A 140 -18.52 -22.80 31.21
C GLN A 140 -18.23 -24.25 31.56
N PHE A 141 -17.11 -24.78 31.07
CA PHE A 141 -16.66 -26.12 31.44
C PHE A 141 -16.47 -26.25 32.95
N SER A 142 -15.74 -25.32 33.58
CA SER A 142 -15.43 -25.41 35.02
C SER A 142 -16.68 -25.32 35.90
N TYR A 143 -17.65 -24.47 35.57
CA TYR A 143 -18.92 -24.41 36.31
C TYR A 143 -19.77 -25.67 36.11
N LEU A 144 -19.78 -26.24 34.90
CA LEU A 144 -20.46 -27.51 34.64
C LEU A 144 -19.81 -28.66 35.43
N ALA A 145 -18.49 -28.73 35.46
CA ALA A 145 -17.77 -29.75 36.19
C ALA A 145 -17.99 -29.64 37.70
N ARG A 146 -17.98 -28.44 38.28
CA ARG A 146 -18.33 -28.24 39.71
C ARG A 146 -19.77 -28.63 40.02
N ARG A 147 -20.72 -28.42 39.10
CA ARG A 147 -22.12 -28.90 39.26
C ARG A 147 -22.18 -30.43 39.37
N LEU A 148 -21.29 -31.15 38.68
CA LEU A 148 -21.23 -32.61 38.72
C LEU A 148 -20.54 -33.14 39.98
N GLU A 149 -19.52 -32.43 40.50
CA GLU A 149 -18.74 -32.85 41.67
C GLU A 149 -19.31 -32.38 43.01
N GLU A 150 -19.86 -31.16 43.09
CA GLU A 150 -20.36 -30.54 44.31
C GLU A 150 -21.89 -30.33 44.23
N LYS A 151 -22.63 -30.70 45.28
CA LYS A 151 -24.08 -30.40 45.42
C LYS A 151 -24.31 -28.89 45.67
N GLY A 152 -23.95 -28.04 44.72
CA GLY A 152 -24.04 -26.57 44.77
C GLY A 152 -24.76 -25.95 43.57
N ASN A 153 -25.33 -24.75 43.73
CA ASN A 153 -26.02 -24.03 42.65
C ASN A 153 -25.04 -23.23 41.77
N HIS A 154 -24.29 -23.94 40.92
CA HIS A 154 -23.37 -23.35 39.94
C HIS A 154 -24.07 -22.90 38.65
N THR A 155 -25.38 -23.20 38.49
CA THR A 155 -26.20 -22.82 37.34
C THR A 155 -26.32 -21.30 37.20
N ASN A 156 -26.57 -20.59 38.31
CA ASN A 156 -26.66 -19.13 38.29
C ASN A 156 -25.34 -18.46 37.87
N ALA A 157 -24.20 -19.01 38.28
CA ALA A 157 -22.89 -18.50 37.91
C ALA A 157 -22.60 -18.72 36.41
N SER A 158 -22.88 -19.92 35.88
CA SER A 158 -22.77 -20.20 34.44
C SER A 158 -23.65 -19.26 33.59
N LEU A 159 -24.89 -19.01 34.02
CA LEU A 159 -25.81 -18.09 33.35
C LEU A 159 -25.32 -16.63 33.40
N LEU A 160 -24.72 -16.20 34.50
CA LEU A 160 -24.12 -14.87 34.63
C LEU A 160 -22.95 -14.69 33.65
N ILE A 161 -21.99 -15.62 33.64
CA ILE A 161 -20.85 -15.60 32.71
C ILE A 161 -21.32 -15.55 31.25
N ARG A 162 -22.37 -16.30 30.92
CA ARG A 162 -22.97 -16.26 29.59
C ARG A 162 -23.49 -14.87 29.22
N LYS A 163 -24.31 -14.26 30.09
CA LYS A 163 -24.84 -12.90 29.87
C LYS A 163 -23.72 -11.88 29.70
N GLU A 164 -22.67 -11.98 30.51
CA GLU A 164 -21.53 -11.07 30.41
C GLU A 164 -20.74 -11.25 29.11
N TYR A 165 -20.51 -12.49 28.68
CA TYR A 165 -19.84 -12.78 27.40
C TYR A 165 -20.64 -12.23 26.21
N GLU A 166 -21.96 -12.43 26.20
CA GLU A 166 -22.85 -11.89 25.16
C GLU A 166 -22.80 -10.35 25.14
N ALA A 167 -22.87 -9.72 26.31
CA ALA A 167 -22.78 -8.26 26.43
C ALA A 167 -21.42 -7.71 25.97
N ARG A 168 -20.30 -8.33 26.39
CA ARG A 168 -18.95 -7.91 25.99
C ARG A 168 -18.74 -8.06 24.48
N THR A 169 -19.12 -9.21 23.92
CA THR A 169 -18.99 -9.49 22.49
C THR A 169 -19.74 -8.45 21.65
N ASN A 170 -21.00 -8.17 21.99
CA ASN A 170 -21.81 -7.18 21.29
C ASN A 170 -21.24 -5.77 21.40
N ASN A 171 -20.88 -5.33 22.61
CA ASN A 171 -20.35 -3.98 22.84
C ASN A 171 -19.00 -3.78 22.11
N THR A 172 -18.11 -4.77 22.15
CA THR A 172 -16.80 -4.68 21.51
C THR A 172 -16.93 -4.74 19.99
N MET A 173 -17.79 -5.59 19.44
CA MET A 173 -18.08 -5.62 18.01
C MET A 173 -18.59 -4.26 17.51
N LEU A 174 -19.59 -3.68 18.17
CA LEU A 174 -20.15 -2.38 17.81
C LEU A 174 -19.11 -1.25 17.89
N THR A 175 -18.29 -1.27 18.94
CA THR A 175 -17.18 -0.30 19.12
C THR A 175 -16.14 -0.42 18.00
N ILE A 176 -15.76 -1.63 17.61
CA ILE A 176 -14.76 -1.82 16.55
C ILE A 176 -15.33 -1.47 15.17
N ILE A 177 -16.59 -1.81 14.89
CA ILE A 177 -17.26 -1.41 13.65
C ILE A 177 -17.29 0.12 13.51
N SER A 178 -17.59 0.85 14.59
CA SER A 178 -17.62 2.32 14.54
C SER A 178 -16.23 2.92 14.27
N ILE A 179 -15.18 2.33 14.83
CA ILE A 179 -13.79 2.73 14.61
C ILE A 179 -13.31 2.38 13.20
N MET A 180 -13.65 1.19 12.69
CA MET A 180 -13.30 0.77 11.33
C MET A 180 -13.93 1.67 10.26
N LYS A 181 -15.11 2.26 10.53
CA LYS A 181 -15.77 3.22 9.62
C LYS A 181 -15.01 4.53 9.47
N VAL A 182 -14.30 4.99 10.50
CA VAL A 182 -13.59 6.28 10.49
C VAL A 182 -12.08 6.15 10.25
N THR A 183 -11.55 4.93 10.29
CA THR A 183 -10.11 4.66 10.10
C THR A 183 -9.79 4.30 8.66
N SER A 184 -8.60 4.71 8.22
CA SER A 184 -8.16 4.49 6.85
C SER A 184 -7.82 3.02 6.60
N SER A 185 -8.21 2.51 5.42
CA SER A 185 -7.77 1.21 4.89
C SER A 185 -6.55 1.32 3.98
N LYS A 186 -6.04 2.55 3.78
CA LYS A 186 -4.97 2.84 2.82
C LYS A 186 -3.59 2.50 3.37
N ILE A 187 -2.72 2.01 2.49
CA ILE A 187 -1.30 1.77 2.74
C ILE A 187 -0.49 2.42 1.63
N TRP A 188 0.58 3.12 2.02
CA TRP A 188 1.57 3.74 1.13
C TRP A 188 2.95 3.71 1.82
N ARG A 189 4.01 4.04 1.07
CA ARG A 189 5.38 4.04 1.62
C ARG A 189 5.87 5.45 1.95
N CYS A 190 6.37 5.59 3.18
CA CYS A 190 7.17 6.73 3.62
C CYS A 190 8.46 6.87 2.79
N ASP A 191 9.09 8.05 2.84
CA ASP A 191 10.38 8.23 2.16
C ASP A 191 11.46 7.38 2.85
N PRO A 192 12.30 6.66 2.07
CA PRO A 192 13.43 5.95 2.63
C PRO A 192 14.46 6.95 3.17
N LYS A 193 15.29 6.52 4.12
CA LYS A 193 16.39 7.37 4.64
C LYS A 193 17.30 7.90 3.52
N ARG A 194 17.45 7.13 2.44
CA ARG A 194 18.22 7.49 1.25
C ARG A 194 17.54 6.92 0.02
N HIS A 195 17.29 7.78 -0.97
CA HIS A 195 16.81 7.36 -2.28
C HIS A 195 17.94 6.73 -3.10
N ILE A 196 17.67 5.56 -3.69
CA ILE A 196 18.60 4.81 -4.53
C ILE A 196 17.90 4.49 -5.86
N LYS A 197 18.47 4.98 -6.98
CA LYS A 197 17.91 4.79 -8.32
C LYS A 197 17.86 3.30 -8.66
N GLY A 198 16.74 2.83 -9.21
CA GLY A 198 16.49 1.43 -9.53
C GLY A 198 16.19 0.53 -8.33
N ARG A 199 16.10 1.09 -7.10
CA ARG A 199 15.72 0.33 -5.90
C ARG A 199 14.57 0.96 -5.12
N THR A 200 14.64 2.27 -4.89
CA THR A 200 13.59 3.01 -4.16
C THR A 200 12.93 4.07 -5.03
N TYR A 201 13.57 4.49 -6.12
CA TYR A 201 12.96 5.35 -7.12
C TYR A 201 13.50 5.08 -8.51
N ASP A 202 12.77 5.51 -9.53
CA ASP A 202 13.26 5.64 -10.89
C ASP A 202 12.76 6.94 -11.54
N GLU A 203 13.20 7.23 -12.75
CA GLU A 203 12.87 8.45 -13.47
C GLU A 203 12.60 8.21 -14.96
N LEU A 204 11.75 9.05 -15.54
CA LEU A 204 11.75 9.25 -16.99
C LEU A 204 13.05 9.95 -17.37
N THR A 205 13.75 9.43 -18.37
CA THR A 205 15.01 10.01 -18.82
C THR A 205 14.77 10.82 -20.09
N ALA A 206 15.34 12.03 -20.14
CA ALA A 206 15.32 12.91 -21.31
C ALA A 206 13.92 13.11 -21.95
N LEU A 207 12.82 13.14 -21.16
CA LEU A 207 11.47 13.34 -21.67
C LEU A 207 11.32 14.72 -22.35
N LEU A 208 11.47 15.79 -21.56
CA LEU A 208 11.55 17.17 -22.02
C LEU A 208 12.79 17.81 -21.43
N GLN A 209 13.71 18.26 -22.28
CA GLN A 209 14.99 18.81 -21.82
C GLN A 209 15.14 20.27 -22.21
N GLY A 210 15.68 21.09 -21.31
CA GLY A 210 16.14 22.42 -21.68
C GLY A 210 17.15 22.32 -22.84
N HIS A 211 16.95 23.14 -23.86
CA HIS A 211 17.73 23.15 -25.09
C HIS A 211 17.95 24.59 -25.53
N VAL A 212 19.20 24.98 -25.76
CA VAL A 212 19.53 26.31 -26.27
C VAL A 212 19.74 26.22 -27.79
N GLU A 213 19.01 27.05 -28.52
CA GLU A 213 18.97 27.04 -29.99
C GLU A 213 18.90 28.49 -30.51
N ASN A 214 19.58 28.78 -31.61
CA ASN A 214 19.51 30.11 -32.21
C ASN A 214 18.27 30.26 -33.09
N GLU A 215 17.68 31.45 -33.13
CA GLU A 215 16.54 31.80 -34.00
C GLU A 215 16.78 31.40 -35.46
N VAL A 216 18.01 31.57 -35.97
CA VAL A 216 18.38 31.21 -37.34
C VAL A 216 18.23 29.72 -37.63
N ASP A 217 18.41 28.86 -36.62
CA ASP A 217 18.43 27.40 -36.74
C ASP A 217 17.06 26.77 -36.46
N MET A 218 16.04 27.59 -36.18
CA MET A 218 14.67 27.14 -35.83
C MET A 218 13.64 27.37 -36.95
N ASN A 219 14.08 27.76 -38.15
CA ASN A 219 13.24 27.89 -39.32
C ASN A 219 13.96 27.47 -40.60
N SER A 220 13.21 26.94 -41.57
CA SER A 220 13.72 26.48 -42.86
C SER A 220 14.39 27.56 -43.71
N LYS A 221 14.08 28.84 -43.46
CA LYS A 221 14.64 29.97 -44.22
C LYS A 221 16.00 30.44 -43.69
N GLY A 222 16.43 29.98 -42.52
CA GLY A 222 17.69 30.43 -41.91
C GLY A 222 17.67 31.93 -41.58
N THR A 223 16.58 32.44 -41.01
CA THR A 223 16.40 33.88 -40.72
C THR A 223 16.09 34.16 -39.25
N CYS A 224 16.37 35.39 -38.77
CA CYS A 224 16.10 35.81 -37.39
C CYS A 224 15.01 36.89 -37.33
N ARG A 225 14.00 36.81 -38.22
CA ARG A 225 12.96 37.84 -38.34
C ARG A 225 11.92 37.78 -37.22
N ALA A 226 11.86 36.69 -36.50
CA ALA A 226 10.96 36.46 -35.39
C ALA A 226 11.76 36.41 -34.08
N ASN A 227 11.07 36.64 -32.95
CA ASN A 227 11.67 36.50 -31.63
C ASN A 227 11.52 35.05 -31.11
N CYS A 228 12.23 34.72 -30.04
CA CYS A 228 12.14 33.41 -29.40
C CYS A 228 10.69 32.93 -29.09
N ALA A 229 9.78 33.83 -28.70
CA ALA A 229 8.42 33.46 -28.33
C ALA A 229 7.57 32.99 -29.53
N ALA A 230 7.95 33.36 -30.75
CA ALA A 230 7.29 32.89 -31.97
C ALA A 230 7.52 31.39 -32.23
N TYR A 231 8.55 30.79 -31.62
CA TYR A 231 8.89 29.38 -31.77
C TYR A 231 8.22 28.55 -30.66
N SER A 232 6.89 28.49 -30.69
CA SER A 232 6.09 27.67 -29.76
C SER A 232 6.19 26.17 -30.09
N TYR A 233 6.33 25.82 -31.37
CA TYR A 233 6.51 24.45 -31.85
C TYR A 233 7.25 24.43 -33.19
N THR A 234 8.48 23.92 -33.22
CA THR A 234 9.35 23.85 -34.40
C THR A 234 10.31 22.66 -34.29
N GLU A 235 11.34 22.60 -35.14
CA GLU A 235 12.44 21.64 -35.11
C GLU A 235 13.77 22.34 -35.43
N SER A 236 14.88 21.62 -35.24
CA SER A 236 16.20 22.13 -35.61
C SER A 236 16.42 21.97 -37.11
N TYR A 237 16.78 23.05 -37.79
CA TYR A 237 17.11 23.08 -39.22
C TYR A 237 18.61 23.06 -39.50
N GLY A 238 19.44 23.02 -38.45
CA GLY A 238 20.87 22.84 -38.59
C GLY A 238 21.69 23.60 -37.55
N CYS A 239 22.89 23.98 -37.99
CA CYS A 239 23.86 24.74 -37.23
C CYS A 239 24.49 25.77 -38.17
N TYR A 240 23.83 26.92 -38.31
CA TYR A 240 24.20 27.99 -39.25
C TYR A 240 25.58 28.56 -38.92
N ASP A 241 25.85 28.82 -37.64
CA ASP A 241 27.18 29.23 -37.18
C ASP A 241 28.09 28.01 -36.96
N SER A 242 28.59 27.45 -38.06
CA SER A 242 29.50 26.30 -38.04
C SER A 242 30.84 26.58 -37.35
N LYS A 243 31.19 27.85 -37.11
CA LYS A 243 32.38 28.25 -36.34
C LYS A 243 32.12 28.30 -34.85
N SER A 244 30.85 28.33 -34.42
CA SER A 244 30.49 28.26 -33.01
C SER A 244 30.82 26.88 -32.45
N GLU A 245 31.79 26.85 -31.53
CA GLU A 245 32.11 25.64 -30.77
C GLU A 245 30.91 25.12 -29.98
N TYR A 246 30.00 26.01 -29.57
CA TYR A 246 28.78 25.60 -28.92
C TYR A 246 27.88 24.83 -29.89
N CYS A 247 27.61 25.41 -31.05
CA CYS A 247 26.67 24.89 -32.02
C CYS A 247 27.12 23.52 -32.59
N THR A 248 28.43 23.36 -32.80
CA THR A 248 29.04 22.12 -33.33
C THR A 248 29.23 21.02 -32.28
N LYS A 249 29.51 21.36 -31.01
CA LYS A 249 29.81 20.37 -29.96
C LYS A 249 28.61 20.00 -29.07
N ARG A 250 27.52 20.76 -29.11
CA ARG A 250 26.30 20.42 -28.35
C ARG A 250 25.64 19.17 -28.90
N LYS A 251 24.83 18.50 -28.07
CA LYS A 251 23.88 17.50 -28.55
C LYS A 251 22.77 18.24 -29.33
N PRO A 252 22.56 17.97 -30.63
CA PRO A 252 21.44 18.57 -31.36
C PRO A 252 20.10 18.08 -30.81
N CYS A 253 19.02 18.82 -31.08
CA CYS A 253 17.66 18.33 -30.84
C CYS A 253 17.11 17.76 -32.14
N ASN A 254 17.13 16.44 -32.28
CA ASN A 254 16.62 15.74 -33.48
C ASN A 254 15.10 15.46 -33.38
N GLY A 255 14.41 16.21 -32.53
CA GLY A 255 12.97 16.08 -32.29
C GLY A 255 12.31 17.44 -32.39
N LYS A 256 11.27 17.66 -31.59
CA LYS A 256 10.54 18.93 -31.57
C LYS A 256 11.16 19.89 -30.57
N ILE A 257 11.30 21.14 -31.00
CA ILE A 257 11.70 22.28 -30.18
C ILE A 257 10.43 23.04 -29.83
N ILE A 258 10.18 23.21 -28.53
CA ILE A 258 8.86 23.62 -28.03
C ILE A 258 9.03 24.72 -26.98
N ASN A 259 8.08 25.66 -26.95
CA ASN A 259 7.98 26.75 -25.97
C ASN A 259 9.31 27.49 -25.74
N CYS A 260 9.89 27.98 -26.82
CA CYS A 260 11.10 28.81 -26.73
C CYS A 260 10.81 30.15 -26.04
N LYS A 261 11.77 30.59 -25.22
CA LYS A 261 11.76 31.90 -24.59
C LYS A 261 13.12 32.56 -24.66
N PHE A 262 13.10 33.88 -24.83
CA PHE A 262 14.29 34.70 -24.66
C PHE A 262 14.56 34.87 -23.16
N VAL A 263 15.82 34.73 -22.76
CA VAL A 263 16.24 34.99 -21.38
C VAL A 263 17.23 36.16 -21.38
N GLU A 264 18.41 35.97 -21.96
CA GLU A 264 19.42 37.02 -22.18
C GLU A 264 20.22 36.72 -23.45
N SER A 265 20.81 37.75 -24.05
CA SER A 265 21.57 37.66 -25.30
C SER A 265 22.91 36.95 -25.19
N HIS A 266 23.50 36.90 -23.99
CA HIS A 266 24.80 36.29 -23.73
C HIS A 266 24.72 35.32 -22.55
N MET A 267 25.24 34.11 -22.74
CA MET A 267 25.27 33.08 -21.70
C MET A 267 26.48 32.16 -21.86
N LYS A 268 26.77 31.39 -20.81
CA LYS A 268 27.76 30.31 -20.78
C LYS A 268 27.05 29.02 -20.43
N ALA A 269 27.23 27.98 -21.22
CA ALA A 269 26.65 26.68 -20.93
C ALA A 269 27.74 25.66 -20.66
N CYS A 270 27.59 24.92 -19.57
CA CYS A 270 28.37 23.73 -19.31
C CYS A 270 27.70 22.53 -19.98
N ILE A 271 28.23 22.09 -21.13
CA ILE A 271 27.66 20.98 -21.89
C ILE A 271 27.98 19.66 -21.18
N SER A 272 26.95 18.87 -20.91
CA SER A 272 27.10 17.56 -20.29
C SER A 272 27.79 16.56 -21.24
N PRO A 273 28.56 15.59 -20.72
CA PRO A 273 29.21 14.57 -21.56
C PRO A 273 28.18 13.71 -22.31
N LEU A 274 28.62 13.03 -23.38
CA LEU A 274 27.73 12.21 -24.22
C LEU A 274 27.00 11.12 -23.41
N SER A 275 27.67 10.52 -22.43
CA SER A 275 27.13 9.52 -21.51
C SER A 275 26.11 10.06 -20.50
N SER A 276 26.08 11.37 -20.24
CA SER A 276 25.13 11.97 -19.31
C SER A 276 23.74 12.01 -19.95
N PRO A 277 22.67 11.68 -19.20
CA PRO A 277 21.31 11.85 -19.68
C PRO A 277 20.94 13.34 -19.85
N ARG A 278 21.70 14.28 -19.27
CA ARG A 278 21.46 15.73 -19.37
C ARG A 278 22.12 16.32 -20.63
N ARG A 279 21.60 17.47 -21.07
CA ARG A 279 22.22 18.32 -22.12
C ARG A 279 23.22 19.32 -21.52
N TYR A 280 22.88 19.87 -20.36
CA TYR A 280 23.70 20.83 -19.63
C TYR A 280 23.76 20.49 -18.13
N GLU A 281 24.92 20.71 -17.54
CA GLU A 281 25.08 20.71 -16.08
C GLU A 281 24.53 22.01 -15.48
N TYR A 282 24.89 23.15 -16.11
CA TYR A 282 24.33 24.46 -15.82
C TYR A 282 24.39 25.40 -17.03
N ILE A 283 23.59 26.46 -16.98
CA ILE A 283 23.62 27.62 -17.88
C ILE A 283 23.74 28.87 -17.01
N GLU A 284 24.72 29.72 -17.29
CA GLU A 284 24.97 30.97 -16.58
C GLU A 284 24.77 32.15 -17.53
N TYR A 285 23.91 33.08 -17.16
CA TYR A 285 23.65 34.30 -17.91
C TYR A 285 24.55 35.46 -17.44
N LYS A 286 24.68 36.49 -18.27
CA LYS A 286 25.55 37.65 -17.98
C LYS A 286 25.12 38.40 -16.72
N SER A 287 23.82 38.42 -16.40
CA SER A 287 23.29 38.98 -15.14
C SER A 287 23.76 38.27 -13.87
N GLY A 288 24.43 37.12 -13.97
CA GLY A 288 24.76 36.24 -12.84
C GLY A 288 23.66 35.23 -12.53
N LYS A 289 22.53 35.25 -13.23
CA LYS A 289 21.50 34.22 -13.12
C LYS A 289 22.03 32.86 -13.59
N VAL A 290 21.89 31.83 -12.76
CA VAL A 290 22.33 30.47 -13.08
C VAL A 290 21.13 29.52 -13.08
N LEU A 291 21.02 28.68 -14.10
CA LEU A 291 20.12 27.54 -14.17
C LEU A 291 20.93 26.25 -13.99
N GLY A 292 20.56 25.40 -13.05
CA GLY A 292 21.30 24.17 -12.73
C GLY A 292 22.35 24.37 -11.63
N ASN A 293 23.20 23.36 -11.42
CA ASN A 293 24.18 23.36 -10.34
C ASN A 293 25.56 23.73 -10.88
N LYS A 294 26.02 24.95 -10.60
CA LYS A 294 27.32 25.45 -11.05
C LYS A 294 28.44 24.85 -10.20
N ARG A 295 29.02 23.77 -10.72
CA ARG A 295 30.25 23.13 -10.21
C ARG A 295 31.37 23.27 -11.23
N HIS A 296 32.52 22.67 -10.95
CA HIS A 296 33.62 22.60 -11.91
C HIS A 296 33.15 22.01 -13.26
N CYS A 297 33.42 22.73 -14.35
CA CYS A 297 32.99 22.36 -15.69
C CYS A 297 34.16 22.26 -16.66
N SER A 298 34.39 21.08 -17.23
CA SER A 298 35.41 20.85 -18.24
C SER A 298 34.99 21.27 -19.65
N ASN A 299 33.68 21.36 -19.92
CA ASN A 299 33.12 21.61 -21.25
C ASN A 299 32.26 22.88 -21.29
N ASN A 300 32.83 23.99 -20.82
CA ASN A 300 32.15 25.27 -20.80
C ASN A 300 32.21 25.94 -22.18
N ARG A 301 31.10 26.49 -22.66
CA ARG A 301 30.99 27.14 -23.97
C ARG A 301 30.31 28.49 -23.84
N ASN A 302 30.90 29.50 -24.47
CA ASN A 302 30.29 30.82 -24.60
C ASN A 302 29.26 30.80 -25.72
N ILE A 303 28.09 31.37 -25.44
CA ILE A 303 26.96 31.47 -26.34
C ILE A 303 26.61 32.95 -26.43
N ASN A 304 26.92 33.56 -27.57
CA ASN A 304 26.70 34.98 -27.82
C ASN A 304 25.72 35.13 -28.96
N SER A 305 24.65 35.90 -28.74
CA SER A 305 23.79 36.37 -29.84
C SER A 305 24.57 37.36 -30.73
N TRP A 306 24.19 37.46 -32.00
CA TRP A 306 24.92 38.28 -32.99
C TRP A 306 23.97 39.07 -33.88
N PHE A 307 24.49 40.09 -34.54
CA PHE A 307 23.76 40.84 -35.56
C PHE A 307 24.07 40.29 -36.96
N ARG A 308 23.04 40.19 -37.77
CA ARG A 308 23.11 39.94 -39.22
C ARG A 308 22.51 41.14 -39.94
N TRP A 309 23.38 42.02 -40.44
CA TRP A 309 23.01 43.33 -40.99
C TRP A 309 22.18 44.11 -39.96
N PHE A 310 20.86 44.25 -40.16
CA PHE A 310 19.96 44.96 -39.26
C PHE A 310 19.10 44.05 -38.37
N VAL A 311 19.32 42.73 -38.41
CA VAL A 311 18.51 41.75 -37.66
C VAL A 311 19.36 41.09 -36.59
N HIS A 312 18.90 41.10 -35.34
CA HIS A 312 19.56 40.41 -34.23
C HIS A 312 19.12 38.95 -34.17
N CYS A 313 20.09 38.04 -34.11
CA CYS A 313 19.87 36.60 -34.00
C CYS A 313 20.12 36.16 -32.57
N SER A 314 19.03 35.94 -31.83
CA SER A 314 19.09 35.61 -30.41
C SER A 314 19.20 34.09 -30.18
N TYR A 315 19.89 33.69 -29.12
CA TYR A 315 19.76 32.33 -28.59
C TYR A 315 18.56 32.24 -27.65
N CYS A 316 17.73 31.23 -27.89
CA CYS A 316 16.52 30.96 -27.14
C CYS A 316 16.71 29.75 -26.23
N LEU A 317 16.08 29.78 -25.05
CA LEU A 317 15.95 28.61 -24.20
C LEU A 317 14.60 27.94 -24.50
N CYS A 318 14.63 26.70 -24.97
CA CYS A 318 13.47 25.93 -25.39
C CYS A 318 13.41 24.58 -24.67
N LEU A 319 12.34 23.82 -24.90
CA LEU A 319 12.24 22.41 -24.56
C LEU A 319 12.53 21.57 -25.81
N CYS A 320 13.44 20.61 -25.69
CA CYS A 320 13.63 19.56 -26.69
C CYS A 320 12.85 18.32 -26.28
N ASP A 321 11.91 17.93 -27.13
CA ASP A 321 11.16 16.69 -27.06
C ASP A 321 11.67 15.74 -28.15
N GLN A 322 12.59 14.85 -27.76
CA GLN A 322 13.27 13.94 -28.68
C GLN A 322 13.24 12.51 -28.17
N GLN A 323 12.70 11.62 -28.99
CA GLN A 323 12.82 10.18 -28.78
C GLN A 323 14.23 9.69 -29.17
N GLY A 324 14.69 8.62 -28.53
CA GLY A 324 15.99 8.02 -28.83
C GLY A 324 16.38 7.00 -27.77
N SER A 325 17.56 6.39 -27.92
CA SER A 325 18.07 5.35 -27.00
C SER A 325 18.28 5.82 -25.56
N HIS A 326 18.42 7.12 -25.33
CA HIS A 326 18.65 7.73 -24.01
C HIS A 326 17.39 8.34 -23.39
N SER A 327 16.22 8.15 -24.00
CA SER A 327 14.97 8.68 -23.48
C SER A 327 13.96 7.60 -23.13
N ASP A 328 13.81 7.35 -21.84
CA ASP A 328 12.85 6.40 -21.30
C ASP A 328 11.57 7.18 -20.94
N ARG A 329 10.52 6.91 -21.70
CA ARG A 329 9.27 7.70 -21.73
C ARG A 329 8.04 6.83 -21.98
N TYR A 330 8.18 5.53 -21.72
CA TYR A 330 7.22 4.52 -22.14
C TYR A 330 6.46 3.96 -20.93
N PHE A 331 5.17 3.72 -21.07
CA PHE A 331 4.33 3.13 -20.03
C PHE A 331 3.66 1.88 -20.57
N ASN A 332 3.73 0.78 -19.84
CA ASN A 332 3.07 -0.45 -20.23
C ASN A 332 1.54 -0.29 -20.15
N LEU A 333 0.83 -0.64 -21.23
CA LEU A 333 -0.63 -0.63 -21.30
C LEU A 333 -1.24 -2.03 -21.17
N ARG A 334 -0.41 -3.09 -21.27
CA ARG A 334 -0.87 -4.46 -21.07
C ARG A 334 -1.33 -4.68 -19.64
N PRO A 335 -2.45 -5.39 -19.44
CA PRO A 335 -2.94 -5.64 -18.10
C PRO A 335 -2.13 -6.68 -17.35
N VAL A 336 -2.08 -6.49 -16.04
CA VAL A 336 -1.38 -7.38 -15.12
C VAL A 336 -2.42 -8.02 -14.20
N MET A 337 -2.61 -9.32 -14.36
CA MET A 337 -3.66 -10.09 -13.69
C MET A 337 -3.05 -11.08 -12.69
N ALA A 338 -3.72 -11.27 -11.56
CA ALA A 338 -3.48 -12.42 -10.68
C ALA A 338 -4.03 -13.70 -11.35
N ASP A 339 -3.44 -14.85 -11.02
CA ASP A 339 -3.88 -16.15 -11.55
C ASP A 339 -5.18 -16.61 -10.86
N THR A 340 -6.31 -16.03 -11.27
CA THR A 340 -7.64 -16.32 -10.72
C THR A 340 -8.06 -17.77 -10.93
N ALA A 341 -7.59 -18.42 -12.00
CA ALA A 341 -7.79 -19.86 -12.24
C ALA A 341 -7.16 -20.73 -11.14
N LYS A 342 -6.11 -20.23 -10.46
CA LYS A 342 -5.52 -20.85 -9.26
C LYS A 342 -6.00 -20.22 -7.95
N ASN A 343 -7.15 -19.54 -7.99
CA ASN A 343 -7.75 -18.85 -6.86
C ASN A 343 -6.83 -17.80 -6.23
N ARG A 344 -6.06 -17.07 -7.06
CA ARG A 344 -5.16 -16.01 -6.59
C ARG A 344 -5.74 -14.63 -6.81
N VAL A 345 -5.39 -13.71 -5.91
CA VAL A 345 -5.89 -12.34 -5.87
C VAL A 345 -4.73 -11.36 -5.67
N VAL A 346 -4.95 -10.08 -5.98
CA VAL A 346 -3.92 -9.05 -5.78
C VAL A 346 -3.81 -8.71 -4.30
N THR A 347 -2.59 -8.65 -3.79
CA THR A 347 -2.27 -8.32 -2.39
C THR A 347 -1.30 -7.16 -2.22
N GLY A 348 -0.70 -6.69 -3.33
CA GLY A 348 0.28 -5.61 -3.31
C GLY A 348 0.59 -5.05 -4.70
N LEU A 349 1.22 -3.89 -4.73
CA LEU A 349 1.47 -3.09 -5.92
C LEU A 349 2.86 -2.42 -5.85
N ARG A 350 3.57 -2.35 -6.98
CA ARG A 350 4.76 -1.50 -7.13
C ARG A 350 4.93 -1.05 -8.58
N LEU A 351 5.68 0.03 -8.79
CA LEU A 351 6.13 0.45 -10.10
C LEU A 351 7.55 -0.05 -10.34
N VAL A 352 7.81 -0.57 -11.53
CA VAL A 352 9.15 -1.03 -11.94
C VAL A 352 9.45 -0.55 -13.34
N LYS A 353 10.66 -0.04 -13.53
CA LYS A 353 11.17 0.27 -14.87
C LYS A 353 11.95 -0.93 -15.40
N HIS A 354 11.46 -1.50 -16.49
CA HIS A 354 12.10 -2.64 -17.17
C HIS A 354 12.05 -2.43 -18.68
N ASN A 355 13.11 -2.79 -19.40
CA ASN A 355 13.22 -2.52 -20.85
C ASN A 355 12.83 -1.09 -21.28
N ARG A 356 13.13 -0.11 -20.41
CA ARG A 356 12.84 1.34 -20.60
C ARG A 356 11.36 1.71 -20.48
N ILE A 357 10.51 0.76 -20.13
CA ILE A 357 9.07 0.92 -19.95
C ILE A 357 8.77 0.93 -18.45
N ILE A 358 7.88 1.82 -18.02
CA ILE A 358 7.33 1.81 -16.66
C ILE A 358 6.19 0.79 -16.63
N HIS A 359 6.38 -0.26 -15.84
CA HIS A 359 5.40 -1.31 -15.59
C HIS A 359 4.78 -1.15 -14.21
N ILE A 360 3.50 -1.50 -14.13
CA ILE A 360 2.89 -1.88 -12.86
C ILE A 360 3.27 -3.34 -12.62
N GLN A 361 3.67 -3.67 -11.39
CA GLN A 361 3.86 -5.06 -10.97
C GLN A 361 3.00 -5.31 -9.74
N ILE A 362 2.27 -6.43 -9.76
CA ILE A 362 1.41 -6.85 -8.65
C ILE A 362 2.06 -7.96 -7.84
N GLN A 363 1.73 -8.00 -6.56
CA GLN A 363 1.90 -9.17 -5.72
C GLN A 363 0.58 -9.95 -5.70
N GLU A 364 0.66 -11.26 -5.83
CA GLU A 364 -0.49 -12.16 -5.74
C GLU A 364 -0.30 -13.20 -4.62
N GLY A 365 -1.41 -13.70 -4.09
CA GLY A 365 -1.46 -14.82 -3.16
C GLY A 365 -2.77 -15.59 -3.30
N LYS A 366 -2.77 -16.87 -2.90
CA LYS A 366 -3.96 -17.73 -2.93
C LYS A 366 -4.96 -17.28 -1.86
N LEU A 367 -6.19 -17.04 -2.26
CA LEU A 367 -7.30 -16.71 -1.37
C LEU A 367 -7.75 -17.95 -0.61
N LEU A 368 -8.02 -17.76 0.69
CA LEU A 368 -8.50 -18.75 1.65
C LEU A 368 -9.84 -18.28 2.24
N PRO A 369 -10.60 -19.17 2.90
CA PRO A 369 -11.79 -18.82 3.68
C PRO A 369 -11.64 -17.55 4.49
N TYR A 370 -12.71 -16.76 4.59
CA TYR A 370 -12.79 -15.51 5.36
C TYR A 370 -11.82 -14.42 4.90
N GLY A 371 -11.35 -14.49 3.64
CA GLY A 371 -10.47 -13.50 3.04
C GLY A 371 -9.01 -13.57 3.49
N TYR A 372 -8.60 -14.67 4.14
CA TYR A 372 -7.19 -14.91 4.43
C TYR A 372 -6.40 -15.16 3.14
N ILE A 373 -5.09 -14.88 3.18
CA ILE A 373 -4.15 -15.19 2.11
C ILE A 373 -3.17 -16.24 2.60
N ASP A 374 -2.96 -17.29 1.79
CA ASP A 374 -1.92 -18.29 2.07
C ASP A 374 -0.53 -17.65 1.91
N ASN A 375 0.13 -17.39 3.03
CA ASN A 375 1.44 -16.74 3.10
C ASN A 375 2.53 -17.49 2.31
N SER A 376 2.42 -18.82 2.18
CA SER A 376 3.38 -19.65 1.43
C SER A 376 3.29 -19.45 -0.09
N THR A 377 2.17 -18.90 -0.57
CA THR A 377 1.90 -18.73 -2.00
C THR A 377 2.21 -17.33 -2.53
N ILE A 378 2.53 -16.39 -1.63
CA ILE A 378 2.73 -14.98 -1.95
C ILE A 378 3.94 -14.82 -2.87
N ARG A 379 3.76 -14.15 -4.00
CA ARG A 379 4.84 -13.81 -4.93
C ARG A 379 4.53 -12.57 -5.74
N TRP A 380 5.57 -11.91 -6.24
CA TRP A 380 5.42 -10.90 -7.28
C TRP A 380 5.24 -11.56 -8.63
N VAL A 381 4.21 -11.16 -9.38
CA VAL A 381 3.99 -11.63 -10.74
C VAL A 381 5.16 -11.15 -11.62
N PRO A 382 5.82 -12.02 -12.41
CA PRO A 382 6.89 -11.61 -13.31
C PRO A 382 6.44 -10.50 -14.26
N ILE A 383 7.34 -9.57 -14.57
CA ILE A 383 7.08 -8.48 -15.51
C ILE A 383 7.28 -9.00 -16.93
N ASP A 384 6.41 -8.60 -17.85
CA ASP A 384 6.61 -8.87 -19.28
C ASP A 384 7.96 -8.32 -19.78
N ASP A 385 8.74 -9.16 -20.43
CA ASP A 385 10.11 -8.84 -20.90
C ASP A 385 10.14 -8.31 -22.35
N TYR A 386 9.05 -7.72 -22.84
CA TYR A 386 9.04 -7.15 -24.20
C TYR A 386 9.79 -5.82 -24.25
N LYS A 387 10.28 -5.47 -25.43
CA LYS A 387 10.89 -4.18 -25.75
C LYS A 387 10.01 -3.44 -26.75
N ILE A 388 10.07 -2.12 -26.71
CA ILE A 388 9.37 -1.24 -27.67
C ILE A 388 9.77 -1.47 -29.14
N THR A 389 10.87 -2.17 -29.39
CA THR A 389 11.42 -2.49 -30.72
C THR A 389 11.08 -3.90 -31.19
N ASP A 390 10.46 -4.72 -30.36
CA ASP A 390 10.16 -6.10 -30.72
C ASP A 390 9.05 -6.16 -31.76
N ASN A 391 9.09 -7.18 -32.61
CA ASN A 391 8.11 -7.33 -33.69
C ASN A 391 6.70 -7.55 -33.12
N GLY A 392 5.72 -6.82 -33.66
CA GLY A 392 4.32 -6.91 -33.23
C GLY A 392 3.94 -6.01 -32.04
N ILE A 393 4.91 -5.41 -31.34
CA ILE A 393 4.65 -4.47 -30.24
C ILE A 393 4.33 -3.07 -30.81
N LYS A 394 3.22 -2.47 -30.36
CA LYS A 394 2.70 -1.20 -30.91
C LYS A 394 2.44 -0.14 -29.84
N ASN A 395 2.85 1.09 -30.17
CA ASN A 395 2.51 2.27 -29.36
C ASN A 395 0.99 2.53 -29.40
N GLY A 396 0.39 2.85 -28.25
CA GLY A 396 -1.06 3.00 -28.04
C GLY A 396 -1.81 1.69 -27.82
N ILE A 397 -1.17 0.52 -27.98
CA ILE A 397 -1.76 -0.80 -27.74
C ILE A 397 -1.02 -1.52 -26.61
N ASP A 398 0.28 -1.75 -26.78
CA ASP A 398 1.10 -2.46 -25.79
C ASP A 398 1.74 -1.50 -24.80
N PHE A 399 2.16 -0.33 -25.28
CA PHE A 399 2.78 0.71 -24.48
C PHE A 399 2.35 2.10 -24.95
N HIS A 400 2.39 3.09 -24.06
CA HIS A 400 2.21 4.51 -24.37
C HIS A 400 3.55 5.23 -24.41
N THR A 401 3.76 6.13 -25.37
CA THR A 401 4.94 6.99 -25.47
C THR A 401 4.61 8.41 -25.07
N MET A 402 5.19 8.89 -23.97
CA MET A 402 5.04 10.27 -23.55
C MET A 402 5.78 11.26 -24.47
N ASN A 403 5.11 12.36 -24.78
CA ASN A 403 5.66 13.51 -25.50
C ASN A 403 5.09 14.80 -24.90
N TYR A 404 5.46 15.96 -25.42
CA TYR A 404 5.00 17.24 -24.90
C TYR A 404 3.46 17.33 -24.83
N ILE A 405 2.74 16.84 -25.84
CA ILE A 405 1.28 16.90 -25.88
C ILE A 405 0.66 15.80 -25.01
N ASN A 406 1.21 14.59 -25.10
CA ASN A 406 0.63 13.34 -24.59
C ASN A 406 1.33 12.84 -23.32
N ARG A 407 1.47 13.71 -22.31
CA ARG A 407 2.16 13.39 -21.05
C ARG A 407 1.24 13.32 -19.84
N THR A 408 0.01 13.80 -19.93
CA THR A 408 -0.89 13.91 -18.78
C THR A 408 -1.27 12.53 -18.24
N MET A 409 -1.26 12.40 -16.92
CA MET A 409 -1.65 11.19 -16.20
C MET A 409 -2.68 11.57 -15.12
N TYR A 410 -3.76 10.80 -15.00
CA TYR A 410 -4.68 10.94 -13.88
C TYR A 410 -4.15 10.23 -12.64
N LEU A 411 -4.19 10.95 -11.52
CA LEU A 411 -3.79 10.45 -10.21
C LEU A 411 -5.04 9.95 -9.48
N ASP A 412 -5.44 8.73 -9.80
CA ASP A 412 -6.69 8.14 -9.30
C ASP A 412 -6.48 7.31 -8.03
N ASP A 413 -7.48 7.36 -7.16
CA ASP A 413 -7.63 6.51 -5.98
C ASP A 413 -8.89 5.66 -6.15
N LEU A 414 -8.74 4.48 -6.72
CA LEU A 414 -9.87 3.62 -7.03
C LEU A 414 -10.19 2.74 -5.84
N VAL A 415 -11.43 2.81 -5.36
CA VAL A 415 -11.93 2.05 -4.21
C VAL A 415 -13.26 1.42 -4.59
N ILE A 416 -13.39 0.12 -4.28
CA ILE A 416 -14.61 -0.66 -4.43
C ILE A 416 -15.47 -0.45 -3.18
N ASN A 417 -16.70 0.01 -3.37
CA ASN A 417 -17.65 0.22 -2.28
C ASN A 417 -18.54 -0.99 -2.03
N GLU A 418 -18.71 -1.85 -3.03
CA GLU A 418 -19.53 -3.06 -3.00
C GLU A 418 -18.93 -4.12 -2.06
N ALA A 419 -19.79 -4.93 -1.44
CA ALA A 419 -19.34 -6.10 -0.70
C ALA A 419 -19.01 -7.24 -1.68
N HIS A 420 -18.23 -8.23 -1.24
CA HIS A 420 -17.90 -9.43 -2.04
C HIS A 420 -17.12 -9.16 -3.33
N HIS A 421 -16.44 -8.02 -3.43
CA HIS A 421 -15.64 -7.63 -4.59
C HIS A 421 -14.20 -7.34 -4.19
N ILE A 422 -13.25 -7.82 -4.98
CA ILE A 422 -11.81 -7.68 -4.73
C ILE A 422 -11.05 -7.41 -6.02
N ILE A 423 -9.84 -6.87 -5.88
CA ILE A 423 -8.97 -6.62 -7.03
C ILE A 423 -8.27 -7.90 -7.47
N THR A 424 -8.38 -8.21 -8.76
CA THR A 424 -7.72 -9.36 -9.42
C THR A 424 -6.74 -8.94 -10.51
N GLY A 425 -6.64 -7.64 -10.80
CA GLY A 425 -5.66 -7.13 -11.74
C GLY A 425 -5.66 -5.60 -11.83
N VAL A 426 -4.71 -5.06 -12.57
CA VAL A 426 -4.52 -3.63 -12.76
C VAL A 426 -3.94 -3.34 -14.15
N ARG A 427 -4.16 -2.14 -14.66
CA ARG A 427 -3.47 -1.65 -15.87
C ARG A 427 -3.35 -0.14 -15.90
N PHE A 428 -2.48 0.36 -16.77
CA PHE A 428 -2.64 1.69 -17.32
C PHE A 428 -3.41 1.61 -18.63
N GLU A 429 -4.29 2.57 -18.86
CA GLU A 429 -4.97 2.76 -20.13
C GLU A 429 -4.69 4.17 -20.66
N TYR A 430 -4.55 4.32 -21.97
CA TYR A 430 -4.36 5.62 -22.60
C TYR A 430 -5.57 5.98 -23.45
N VAL A 431 -6.35 6.96 -22.99
CA VAL A 431 -7.62 7.40 -23.62
C VAL A 431 -7.71 8.92 -23.51
N ASP A 432 -8.28 9.58 -24.53
CA ASP A 432 -8.50 11.03 -24.56
C ASP A 432 -7.26 11.89 -24.25
N ASN A 433 -6.09 11.48 -24.74
CA ASN A 433 -4.78 12.07 -24.46
C ASN A 433 -4.28 11.97 -23.00
N HIS A 434 -4.90 11.13 -22.18
CA HIS A 434 -4.53 10.95 -20.77
C HIS A 434 -4.19 9.49 -20.48
N LEU A 435 -3.17 9.28 -19.66
CA LEU A 435 -2.86 7.98 -19.08
C LEU A 435 -3.65 7.84 -17.77
N ARG A 436 -4.51 6.84 -17.65
CA ARG A 436 -5.29 6.58 -16.44
C ARG A 436 -4.99 5.21 -15.87
N PHE A 437 -5.12 5.09 -14.55
CA PHE A 437 -4.98 3.82 -13.84
C PHE A 437 -6.34 3.14 -13.75
N GLU A 438 -6.37 1.83 -13.95
CA GLU A 438 -7.59 1.02 -13.85
C GLU A 438 -7.35 -0.22 -12.99
N ILE A 439 -8.39 -0.62 -12.26
CA ILE A 439 -8.41 -1.86 -11.49
C ILE A 439 -9.40 -2.85 -12.12
N TYR A 440 -9.02 -4.11 -12.13
CA TYR A 440 -9.89 -5.22 -12.46
C TYR A 440 -10.49 -5.76 -11.17
N VAL A 441 -11.81 -5.85 -11.15
CA VAL A 441 -12.57 -6.27 -9.99
C VAL A 441 -13.26 -7.58 -10.30
N SER A 442 -13.17 -8.53 -9.39
CA SER A 442 -13.89 -9.80 -9.46
C SER A 442 -14.73 -10.01 -8.21
N ASN A 443 -15.82 -10.75 -8.38
CA ASN A 443 -16.60 -11.28 -7.28
C ASN A 443 -15.83 -12.37 -6.53
N PHE A 444 -16.09 -12.52 -5.23
CA PHE A 444 -15.59 -13.65 -4.47
C PHE A 444 -16.58 -14.08 -3.39
N ASN A 445 -16.56 -15.37 -3.07
CA ASN A 445 -17.27 -15.90 -1.92
C ASN A 445 -16.38 -15.78 -0.68
N PHE A 446 -16.87 -15.07 0.33
CA PHE A 446 -16.13 -14.75 1.54
C PHE A 446 -15.91 -16.00 2.41
N ASP A 447 -16.94 -16.81 2.60
CA ASP A 447 -16.91 -17.94 3.53
C ASP A 447 -15.94 -19.03 3.07
N ASN A 448 -15.94 -19.36 1.77
CA ASN A 448 -15.06 -20.38 1.22
C ASN A 448 -13.74 -19.83 0.66
N GLY A 449 -13.64 -18.50 0.48
CA GLY A 449 -12.47 -17.84 -0.07
C GLY A 449 -12.21 -18.14 -1.53
N THR A 450 -13.24 -18.19 -2.37
CA THR A 450 -13.11 -18.51 -3.80
C THR A 450 -13.44 -17.31 -4.69
N VAL A 451 -12.61 -17.05 -5.69
CA VAL A 451 -12.88 -16.07 -6.75
C VAL A 451 -13.97 -16.63 -7.67
N LEU A 452 -14.98 -15.83 -7.96
CA LEU A 452 -16.10 -16.18 -8.82
C LEU A 452 -15.91 -15.60 -10.22
N ASP A 453 -16.62 -16.18 -11.20
CA ASP A 453 -16.67 -15.66 -12.55
C ASP A 453 -17.41 -14.31 -12.60
N GLY A 454 -17.00 -13.47 -13.55
CA GLY A 454 -17.49 -12.09 -13.67
C GLY A 454 -16.45 -11.11 -13.14
N ALA A 455 -15.86 -10.36 -14.08
CA ALA A 455 -14.94 -9.29 -13.78
C ALA A 455 -15.24 -8.05 -14.62
N TYR A 456 -15.00 -6.87 -14.05
CA TYR A 456 -15.17 -5.60 -14.74
C TYR A 456 -14.07 -4.62 -14.35
N TYR A 457 -13.91 -3.58 -15.15
CA TYR A 457 -12.95 -2.50 -14.89
C TYR A 457 -13.61 -1.39 -14.09
N ILE A 458 -12.88 -0.86 -13.12
CA ILE A 458 -13.18 0.45 -12.54
C ILE A 458 -12.08 1.41 -12.98
N TYR A 459 -12.50 2.62 -13.35
CA TYR A 459 -11.64 3.75 -13.72
C TYR A 459 -12.12 5.03 -13.04
N GLY A 460 -11.23 5.99 -12.85
CA GLY A 460 -11.53 7.28 -12.23
C GLY A 460 -12.21 8.26 -13.18
N GLY A 461 -12.93 9.24 -12.62
CA GLY A 461 -13.47 10.37 -13.38
C GLY A 461 -12.39 11.40 -13.73
N GLN A 462 -12.56 12.14 -14.84
CA GLN A 462 -11.60 13.15 -15.29
C GLN A 462 -11.39 14.22 -14.19
N GLY A 463 -10.21 14.24 -13.56
CA GLY A 463 -9.85 15.05 -12.38
C GLY A 463 -9.80 16.58 -12.57
N PHE A 464 -10.46 17.14 -13.61
CA PHE A 464 -10.38 18.56 -13.98
C PHE A 464 -10.59 19.54 -12.81
N GLY A 465 -11.44 19.19 -11.83
CA GLY A 465 -11.80 20.07 -10.71
C GLY A 465 -10.91 19.99 -9.46
N LYS A 466 -10.02 18.99 -9.33
CA LYS A 466 -9.26 18.77 -8.06
C LYS A 466 -7.77 19.06 -8.14
N ASP A 467 -7.15 19.00 -9.32
CA ASP A 467 -5.70 19.20 -9.48
C ASP A 467 -5.28 20.06 -10.67
N ALA A 468 -6.24 20.61 -11.44
CA ALA A 468 -6.00 21.40 -12.64
C ALA A 468 -5.09 20.74 -13.70
N ALA A 469 -5.04 19.40 -13.75
CA ALA A 469 -4.29 18.62 -14.73
C ALA A 469 -2.80 19.03 -14.85
N GLN A 470 -2.08 19.01 -13.73
CA GLN A 470 -0.66 19.34 -13.69
C GLN A 470 0.18 18.39 -14.55
N THR A 471 1.09 18.98 -15.34
CA THR A 471 1.95 18.25 -16.27
C THR A 471 3.07 17.48 -15.57
N THR A 472 2.84 16.18 -15.43
CA THR A 472 3.73 15.02 -15.20
C THR A 472 5.05 15.27 -14.47
N ILE A 473 5.14 14.67 -13.29
CA ILE A 473 6.34 14.56 -12.46
C ILE A 473 7.31 13.50 -13.05
N PRO A 474 8.63 13.77 -13.09
CA PRO A 474 9.58 12.88 -13.76
C PRO A 474 10.02 11.66 -12.94
N PHE A 475 9.74 11.62 -11.63
CA PHE A 475 10.20 10.56 -10.73
C PHE A 475 9.06 9.65 -10.27
N PHE A 476 9.38 8.37 -10.03
CA PHE A 476 8.46 7.37 -9.50
C PHE A 476 9.03 6.73 -8.24
N ASP A 477 8.17 6.50 -7.25
CA ASP A 477 8.50 5.64 -6.13
C ASP A 477 8.36 4.17 -6.56
N THR A 478 9.44 3.41 -6.45
CA THR A 478 9.49 2.00 -6.86
C THR A 478 9.41 1.04 -5.66
N GLN A 479 9.24 1.58 -4.45
CA GLN A 479 9.11 0.78 -3.24
C GLN A 479 7.84 -0.09 -3.30
N PRO A 480 7.92 -1.36 -2.85
CA PRO A 480 6.77 -2.25 -2.82
C PRO A 480 5.74 -1.83 -1.77
N VAL A 481 4.49 -1.69 -2.19
CA VAL A 481 3.35 -1.42 -1.31
C VAL A 481 2.55 -2.70 -1.17
N ALA A 482 2.61 -3.32 0.01
CA ALA A 482 1.91 -4.56 0.34
C ALA A 482 1.70 -4.62 1.85
N ALA A 483 0.59 -5.23 2.26
CA ALA A 483 0.27 -5.43 3.67
C ALA A 483 0.98 -6.67 4.23
N TYR A 484 1.27 -6.69 5.54
CA TYR A 484 1.69 -7.90 6.24
C TYR A 484 0.89 -8.13 7.53
N PRO A 485 0.17 -9.27 7.67
CA PRO A 485 -0.02 -10.31 6.66
C PRO A 485 -0.76 -9.76 5.43
N ALA A 486 -0.59 -10.44 4.30
CA ALA A 486 -1.24 -10.04 3.06
C ALA A 486 -2.77 -10.19 3.17
N LEU A 487 -3.48 -9.26 2.54
CA LEU A 487 -4.93 -9.26 2.44
C LEU A 487 -5.34 -9.04 0.98
N PRO A 488 -6.54 -9.50 0.58
CA PRO A 488 -7.14 -9.01 -0.66
C PRO A 488 -7.31 -7.48 -0.60
N LEU A 489 -7.27 -6.84 -1.76
CA LEU A 489 -7.41 -5.40 -1.87
C LEU A 489 -8.82 -5.02 -2.30
N LYS A 490 -9.38 -4.00 -1.66
CA LYS A 490 -10.61 -3.32 -2.12
C LYS A 490 -10.32 -2.06 -2.94
N GLY A 491 -9.07 -1.63 -3.01
CA GLY A 491 -8.70 -0.42 -3.74
C GLY A 491 -7.23 -0.37 -4.08
N ALA A 492 -6.90 0.36 -5.14
CA ALA A 492 -5.55 0.65 -5.56
C ALA A 492 -5.53 1.98 -6.31
N GLY A 493 -4.39 2.66 -6.30
CA GLY A 493 -4.29 3.95 -6.97
C GLY A 493 -2.87 4.44 -7.14
N ILE A 494 -2.77 5.54 -7.87
CA ILE A 494 -1.54 6.28 -8.11
C ILE A 494 -1.71 7.68 -7.54
N TYR A 495 -0.72 8.15 -6.78
CA TYR A 495 -0.78 9.47 -6.15
C TYR A 495 0.53 10.23 -6.30
N TYR A 496 0.46 11.54 -6.11
CA TYR A 496 1.62 12.39 -6.03
C TYR A 496 2.09 12.57 -4.59
N LYS A 497 3.38 12.31 -4.36
CA LYS A 497 4.09 12.59 -3.12
C LYS A 497 5.09 13.69 -3.37
N GLY A 498 4.95 14.84 -2.72
CA GLY A 498 5.85 15.96 -2.94
C GLY A 498 5.99 16.85 -1.73
N LYS A 499 7.01 17.69 -1.77
CA LYS A 499 7.24 18.79 -0.85
C LYS A 499 7.45 20.06 -1.67
N GLU A 500 7.00 21.19 -1.13
CA GLU A 500 7.21 22.49 -1.77
C GLU A 500 8.69 22.70 -2.13
N GLY A 501 8.95 23.18 -3.35
CA GLY A 501 10.30 23.36 -3.89
C GLY A 501 10.95 22.12 -4.51
N TYR A 502 10.32 20.94 -4.45
CA TYR A 502 10.84 19.69 -5.02
C TYR A 502 9.88 19.10 -6.06
N GLY A 503 10.43 18.33 -7.01
CA GLY A 503 9.65 17.70 -8.08
C GLY A 503 8.73 16.56 -7.63
N GLY A 504 8.97 15.99 -6.45
CA GLY A 504 8.20 14.87 -5.88
C GLY A 504 8.26 13.57 -6.69
N PHE A 505 7.37 12.62 -6.35
CA PHE A 505 7.27 11.28 -6.93
C PHE A 505 5.82 10.95 -7.26
N VAL A 506 5.62 10.20 -8.35
CA VAL A 506 4.40 9.42 -8.58
C VAL A 506 4.57 8.08 -7.88
N ALA A 507 3.64 7.71 -7.01
CA ALA A 507 3.76 6.54 -6.15
C ALA A 507 2.48 5.69 -6.17
N PRO A 508 2.59 4.36 -6.03
CA PRO A 508 1.44 3.49 -5.83
C PRO A 508 0.93 3.59 -4.39
N LYS A 509 -0.37 3.35 -4.22
CA LYS A 509 -1.03 3.11 -2.93
C LYS A 509 -2.06 2.00 -3.08
N ILE A 510 -2.35 1.31 -1.98
CA ILE A 510 -3.34 0.23 -1.94
C ILE A 510 -4.34 0.48 -0.81
N SER A 511 -5.53 -0.11 -0.90
CA SER A 511 -6.52 -0.14 0.17
C SER A 511 -6.87 -1.59 0.51
N THR A 512 -6.67 -1.98 1.76
CA THR A 512 -6.96 -3.34 2.26
C THR A 512 -8.47 -3.58 2.31
N TYR A 513 -8.89 -4.84 2.14
CA TYR A 513 -10.30 -5.23 2.23
C TYR A 513 -10.95 -4.85 3.56
N ASP A 514 -12.26 -4.55 3.51
CA ASP A 514 -13.03 -4.10 4.67
C ASP A 514 -13.82 -5.26 5.29
N PHE A 515 -13.31 -5.79 6.40
CA PHE A 515 -13.97 -6.90 7.09
C PHE A 515 -15.12 -6.47 8.00
N SER A 516 -15.34 -5.16 8.22
CA SER A 516 -16.39 -4.68 9.15
C SER A 516 -17.80 -5.12 8.73
N LYS A 517 -18.01 -5.36 7.43
CA LYS A 517 -19.27 -5.85 6.86
C LYS A 517 -19.60 -7.29 7.29
N TYR A 518 -18.61 -8.06 7.71
CA TYR A 518 -18.74 -9.48 8.10
C TYR A 518 -18.67 -9.69 9.61
N MET A 519 -18.54 -8.61 10.39
CA MET A 519 -18.44 -8.71 11.84
C MET A 519 -19.79 -8.92 12.53
N GLN A 520 -20.91 -8.72 11.84
CA GLN A 520 -22.25 -8.89 12.41
C GLN A 520 -22.54 -10.37 12.66
N LEU A 521 -22.50 -10.76 13.93
CA LEU A 521 -22.96 -12.06 14.41
C LEU A 521 -24.41 -11.90 14.89
N ASP A 522 -25.35 -12.48 14.15
CA ASP A 522 -26.64 -12.84 14.73
C ASP A 522 -26.38 -14.04 15.66
N LEU A 523 -26.13 -13.76 16.95
CA LEU A 523 -26.11 -14.81 17.95
C LEU A 523 -27.49 -15.50 17.90
N PRO A 524 -27.56 -16.83 17.70
CA PRO A 524 -28.84 -17.51 17.69
C PRO A 524 -29.53 -17.21 19.01
N ASN A 525 -30.77 -16.71 18.92
CA ASN A 525 -31.67 -16.63 20.07
C ASN A 525 -31.90 -18.07 20.57
N SER A 526 -31.02 -18.58 21.42
CA SER A 526 -31.40 -19.73 22.21
C SER A 526 -32.35 -19.18 23.27
N GLU A 527 -33.64 -19.49 23.13
CA GLU A 527 -34.53 -19.38 24.27
C GLU A 527 -33.84 -20.05 25.47
N PRO A 528 -33.85 -19.43 26.67
CA PRO A 528 -33.31 -20.08 27.85
C PRO A 528 -34.00 -21.43 27.96
N ARG A 529 -33.22 -22.52 27.83
CA ARG A 529 -33.75 -23.86 28.03
C ARG A 529 -34.34 -23.89 29.43
N ILE A 530 -35.66 -24.06 29.52
CA ILE A 530 -36.34 -24.27 30.80
C ILE A 530 -35.88 -25.63 31.28
N GLU A 531 -34.87 -25.67 32.15
CA GLU A 531 -34.48 -26.90 32.84
C GLU A 531 -35.66 -27.30 33.76
N THR A 532 -36.45 -28.29 33.35
CA THR A 532 -37.33 -29.01 34.29
C THR A 532 -36.43 -29.83 35.22
N GLU A 533 -36.71 -29.79 36.52
CA GLU A 533 -35.87 -30.38 37.60
C GLU A 533 -35.53 -31.89 37.46
N ASP A 534 -36.11 -32.59 36.48
CA ASP A 534 -36.05 -34.05 36.36
C ASP A 534 -35.14 -34.61 35.23
N GLU A 535 -34.38 -33.81 34.48
CA GLU A 535 -33.73 -34.30 33.24
C GLU A 535 -32.38 -35.06 33.43
N PHE A 536 -31.87 -35.19 34.65
CA PHE A 536 -30.72 -36.06 34.94
C PHE A 536 -31.00 -36.92 36.17
N PRO A 537 -31.54 -38.16 36.01
CA PRO A 537 -31.47 -39.12 37.09
C PRO A 537 -29.99 -39.33 37.40
N ILE A 538 -29.60 -38.95 38.62
CA ILE A 538 -28.31 -39.31 39.20
C ILE A 538 -28.29 -40.84 39.20
N VAL A 539 -27.58 -41.43 38.24
CA VAL A 539 -27.28 -42.87 38.29
C VAL A 539 -26.30 -43.03 39.45
N ALA A 540 -26.80 -43.63 40.54
CA ALA A 540 -26.06 -43.94 41.75
C ALA A 540 -24.95 -44.97 41.51
#